data_AF-A0A537NXE3-F1
#
_entry.id   AF-A0A537NXE3-F1
#
_cell.length_a   1.000
_cell.length_b   1.000
_cell.length_c   1.000
_cell.angle_alpha   90.00
_cell.angle_beta   90.00
_cell.angle_gamma   90.00
#
_symmetry.space_group_name_H-M   'P 1'
#
loop_
_entity.id
_entity.type
_entity.pdbx_description
1 polymer ?
#
loop_
_entity_poly.entity_id
_entity_poly.type
_entity_poly.pdbx_seq_one_letter_code
_entity_poly.pdbx_strand_id
1 'polypeptide(L)'
;MLARPLTLKDAVALDAADPLASLRDLFELKPGTIFMDANSIGPMPKAVRRSAESLLDDWVNLRRRGWSNRQWLDMPSRLGDALAPMIGAGPGEVVVCDSTTINQFKAVAHCLAINHRRAVILSQNGNFPTDIHVLQGMVEGSAARLSLRFIDTEDEALAAMDETIAVAALSHVDYRSGERWDM
;
A
#
# COMPACT_ATOMS: atom_id res chain seq x y z
N MET A 1 -21.66 9.09 19.11
CA MET A 1 -21.95 10.53 18.93
C MET A 1 -21.30 11.31 20.06
N LEU A 2 -20.63 12.43 19.78
CA LEU A 2 -20.04 13.29 20.81
C LEU A 2 -21.15 13.92 21.68
N ALA A 3 -20.91 14.04 22.99
CA ALA A 3 -21.89 14.50 23.98
C ALA A 3 -22.34 15.96 23.80
N ARG A 4 -21.55 16.77 23.07
CA ARG A 4 -21.89 18.14 22.62
C ARG A 4 -21.11 18.47 21.34
N PRO A 5 -21.54 19.46 20.56
CA PRO A 5 -20.76 19.98 19.44
C PRO A 5 -19.40 20.50 19.89
N LEU A 6 -18.37 20.25 19.09
CA LEU A 6 -17.03 20.81 19.29
C LEU A 6 -17.01 22.28 18.87
N THR A 7 -16.26 23.09 19.63
CA THR A 7 -16.00 24.50 19.35
C THR A 7 -14.57 24.71 18.85
N LEU A 8 -14.26 25.89 18.31
CA LEU A 8 -12.87 26.25 17.96
C LEU A 8 -11.92 26.14 19.16
N LYS A 9 -12.39 26.51 20.36
CA LYS A 9 -11.59 26.39 21.59
C LYS A 9 -11.27 24.93 21.91
N ASP A 10 -12.22 24.03 21.68
CA ASP A 10 -11.99 22.59 21.86
C ASP A 10 -10.94 22.08 20.86
N ALA A 11 -11.02 22.48 19.59
CA ALA A 11 -10.03 22.11 18.56
C ALA A 11 -8.62 22.61 18.89
N VAL A 12 -8.47 23.88 19.27
CA VAL A 12 -7.17 24.45 19.69
C VAL A 12 -6.59 23.74 20.91
N ALA A 13 -7.44 23.33 21.86
CA ALA A 13 -7.00 22.56 23.02
C ALA A 13 -6.52 21.15 22.64
N LEU A 14 -7.17 20.51 21.66
CA LEU A 14 -6.73 19.22 21.11
C LEU A 14 -5.39 19.35 20.38
N ASP A 15 -5.22 20.37 19.54
CA ASP A 15 -3.94 20.63 18.86
C ASP A 15 -2.80 20.87 19.86
N ALA A 16 -3.05 21.63 20.94
CA ALA A 16 -2.06 21.91 21.97
C ALA A 16 -1.67 20.66 22.80
N ALA A 17 -2.55 19.66 22.87
CA ALA A 17 -2.33 18.43 23.61
C ALA A 17 -1.80 17.28 22.73
N ASP A 18 -1.70 17.46 21.40
CA ASP A 18 -1.28 16.42 20.48
C ASP A 18 0.23 16.12 20.60
N PRO A 19 0.64 14.92 21.06
CA PRO A 19 2.05 14.57 21.16
C PRO A 19 2.74 14.46 19.80
N LEU A 20 1.98 14.38 18.70
CA LEU A 20 2.49 14.27 17.33
C LEU A 20 2.55 15.63 16.60
N ALA A 21 2.16 16.73 17.25
CA ALA A 21 2.05 18.05 16.61
C ALA A 21 3.33 18.48 15.87
N SER A 22 4.51 18.14 16.43
CA SER A 22 5.81 18.46 15.83
C SER A 22 6.10 17.72 14.53
N LEU A 23 5.46 16.57 14.25
CA LEU A 23 5.65 15.84 13.00
C LEU A 23 5.14 16.63 11.79
N ARG A 24 4.20 17.54 11.99
CA ARG A 24 3.73 18.46 10.95
C ARG A 24 4.88 19.27 10.34
N ASP A 25 5.88 19.62 11.14
CA ASP A 25 7.03 20.40 10.70
C ASP A 25 7.97 19.63 9.77
N LEU A 26 7.79 18.31 9.61
CA LEU A 26 8.56 17.49 8.69
C LEU A 26 8.08 17.61 7.24
N PHE A 27 6.94 18.26 6.98
CA PHE A 27 6.29 18.32 5.67
C PHE A 27 6.30 19.72 5.04
N GLU A 28 6.37 19.75 3.72
CA GLU A 28 6.14 20.96 2.93
C GLU A 28 4.64 21.21 2.83
N LEU A 29 4.18 22.32 3.41
CA LEU A 29 2.77 22.68 3.44
C LEU A 29 2.49 23.87 2.52
N LYS A 30 1.34 23.84 1.83
CA LYS A 30 0.86 24.97 1.05
C LYS A 30 0.10 25.96 1.96
N PRO A 31 0.57 27.21 2.13
CA PRO A 31 -0.11 28.19 2.98
C PRO A 31 -1.57 28.41 2.56
N GLY A 32 -2.46 28.58 3.54
CA GLY A 32 -3.89 28.81 3.30
C GLY A 32 -4.66 27.59 2.79
N THR A 33 -4.06 26.40 2.76
CA THR A 33 -4.73 25.17 2.29
C THR A 33 -4.97 24.21 3.46
N ILE A 34 -6.22 23.74 3.60
CA ILE A 34 -6.57 22.58 4.43
C ILE A 34 -6.57 21.38 3.50
N PHE A 35 -5.58 20.49 3.63
CA PHE A 35 -5.38 19.38 2.71
C PHE A 35 -5.96 18.08 3.29
N MET A 36 -7.08 17.63 2.72
CA MET A 36 -7.84 16.45 3.18
C MET A 36 -7.88 15.32 2.14
N ASP A 37 -6.86 15.21 1.29
CA ASP A 37 -6.74 14.20 0.22
C ASP A 37 -5.40 13.44 0.29
N ALA A 38 -4.83 13.36 1.51
CA ALA A 38 -3.53 12.71 1.75
C ALA A 38 -3.58 11.19 1.59
N ASN A 39 -4.77 10.58 1.61
CA ASN A 39 -5.00 9.18 1.28
C ASN A 39 -4.77 8.87 -0.21
N SER A 40 -4.87 9.89 -1.08
CA SER A 40 -4.54 9.77 -2.51
C SER A 40 -3.07 10.13 -2.75
N ILE A 41 -2.64 11.29 -2.27
CA ILE A 41 -1.24 11.73 -2.35
C ILE A 41 -0.85 12.54 -1.12
N GLY A 42 0.05 12.00 -0.31
CA GLY A 42 0.52 12.67 0.90
C GLY A 42 1.31 13.96 0.63
N PRO A 43 1.33 14.92 1.57
CA PRO A 43 2.21 16.07 1.48
C PRO A 43 3.68 15.63 1.43
N MET A 44 4.52 16.36 0.69
CA MET A 44 5.93 15.99 0.51
C MET A 44 6.73 16.22 1.81
N PRO A 45 7.44 15.22 2.35
CA PRO A 45 8.39 15.45 3.43
C PRO A 45 9.54 16.37 2.97
N LYS A 46 9.95 17.32 3.82
CA LYS A 46 11.04 18.29 3.54
C LYS A 46 12.36 17.59 3.18
N ALA A 47 12.61 16.41 3.74
CA ALA A 47 13.81 15.62 3.48
C ALA A 47 13.89 15.12 2.02
N VAL A 48 12.76 14.93 1.33
CA VAL A 48 12.73 14.37 -0.04
C VAL A 48 13.47 15.26 -1.02
N ARG A 49 13.30 16.59 -0.95
CA ARG A 49 14.00 17.54 -1.83
C ARG A 49 15.52 17.39 -1.74
N ARG A 50 16.03 17.35 -0.51
CA ARG A 50 17.48 17.19 -0.26
C ARG A 50 17.99 15.85 -0.77
N SER A 51 17.26 14.77 -0.54
CA SER A 51 17.63 13.43 -1.02
C SER A 51 17.62 13.36 -2.55
N ALA A 52 16.67 14.00 -3.21
CA ALA A 52 16.59 14.05 -4.67
C ALA A 52 17.78 14.82 -5.27
N GLU A 53 18.13 15.98 -4.71
CA GLU A 53 19.31 16.74 -5.14
C GLU A 53 20.59 15.92 -5.01
N SER A 54 20.81 15.29 -3.85
CA SER A 54 21.99 14.42 -3.65
C SER A 54 22.03 13.25 -4.64
N LEU A 55 20.88 12.66 -4.98
CA LEU A 55 20.83 11.53 -5.93
C LEU A 55 21.30 11.96 -7.32
N LEU A 56 20.93 13.16 -7.77
CA LEU A 56 21.34 13.70 -9.08
C LEU A 56 22.87 13.93 -9.12
N ASP A 57 23.42 14.53 -8.07
CA ASP A 57 24.87 14.74 -7.95
C ASP A 57 25.64 13.41 -7.88
N ASP A 58 25.12 12.44 -7.13
CA ASP A 58 25.72 11.11 -7.04
C ASP A 58 25.73 10.40 -8.39
N TRP A 59 24.67 10.56 -9.18
CA TRP A 59 24.59 9.96 -10.50
C TRP A 59 25.64 10.50 -11.45
N VAL A 60 25.81 11.83 -11.50
CA VAL A 60 26.83 12.50 -12.32
C VAL A 60 28.25 12.02 -11.95
N ASN A 61 28.54 11.97 -10.65
CA ASN A 61 29.90 11.77 -10.15
C ASN A 61 30.31 10.30 -9.98
N LEU A 62 29.40 9.46 -9.50
CA LEU A 62 29.69 8.06 -9.17
C LEU A 62 29.41 7.12 -10.34
N ARG A 63 28.38 7.39 -11.15
CA ARG A 63 27.95 6.52 -12.26
C ARG A 63 27.77 5.08 -11.75
N ARG A 64 28.36 4.07 -12.41
CA ARG A 64 28.35 2.67 -11.96
C ARG A 64 28.85 2.50 -10.51
N ARG A 65 29.77 3.35 -10.03
CA ARG A 65 30.29 3.25 -8.66
C ARG A 65 29.22 3.59 -7.61
N GLY A 66 28.08 4.18 -7.99
CA GLY A 66 26.95 4.39 -7.08
C GLY A 66 26.36 3.07 -6.54
N TRP A 67 26.44 1.98 -7.33
CA TRP A 67 26.01 0.65 -6.89
C TRP A 67 26.72 0.19 -5.62
N SER A 68 28.04 0.45 -5.50
CA SER A 68 28.82 0.11 -4.30
C SER A 68 28.86 1.26 -3.29
N ASN A 69 29.16 2.48 -3.74
CA ASN A 69 29.47 3.61 -2.85
C ASN A 69 28.22 4.23 -2.21
N ARG A 70 27.06 4.08 -2.85
CA ARG A 70 25.75 4.52 -2.34
C ARG A 70 24.78 3.37 -2.14
N GLN A 71 25.23 2.13 -2.34
CA GLN A 71 24.44 0.91 -2.14
C GLN A 71 23.09 0.95 -2.86
N TRP A 72 23.07 1.47 -4.08
CA TRP A 72 21.82 1.54 -4.86
C TRP A 72 21.18 0.17 -5.08
N LEU A 73 21.99 -0.90 -5.08
CA LEU A 73 21.50 -2.27 -5.26
C LEU A 73 20.71 -2.75 -4.03
N ASP A 74 21.17 -2.39 -2.84
CA ASP A 74 20.62 -2.86 -1.56
C ASP A 74 19.47 -1.96 -1.08
N MET A 75 19.27 -0.80 -1.71
CA MET A 75 18.28 0.20 -1.31
C MET A 75 16.85 -0.36 -1.21
N PRO A 76 16.34 -1.17 -2.17
CA PRO A 76 15.01 -1.79 -2.07
C PRO A 76 14.80 -2.59 -0.78
N SER A 77 15.78 -3.42 -0.40
CA SER A 77 15.71 -4.26 0.80
C SER A 77 15.88 -3.43 2.07
N ARG A 78 16.80 -2.45 2.08
CA ARG A 78 16.98 -1.54 3.23
C ARG A 78 15.73 -0.71 3.51
N LEU A 79 15.05 -0.24 2.46
CA LEU A 79 13.77 0.46 2.61
C LEU A 79 12.66 -0.50 3.07
N GLY A 80 12.69 -1.75 2.59
CA GLY A 80 11.80 -2.80 3.08
C GLY A 80 11.95 -3.05 4.58
N ASP A 81 13.18 -3.24 5.06
CA ASP A 81 13.48 -3.41 6.50
C ASP A 81 13.03 -2.20 7.33
N ALA A 82 13.10 -0.99 6.80
CA ALA A 82 12.62 0.21 7.47
C ALA A 82 11.08 0.28 7.55
N LEU A 83 10.36 -0.33 6.60
CA LEU A 83 8.90 -0.40 6.59
C LEU A 83 8.34 -1.60 7.36
N ALA A 84 9.11 -2.69 7.47
CA ALA A 84 8.66 -3.96 8.03
C ALA A 84 7.95 -3.84 9.40
N PRO A 85 8.47 -3.06 10.39
CA PRO A 85 7.80 -2.90 11.68
C PRO A 85 6.41 -2.25 11.60
N MET A 86 6.13 -1.45 10.57
CA MET A 86 4.84 -0.78 10.40
C MET A 86 3.73 -1.73 9.93
N ILE A 87 4.10 -2.86 9.34
CA ILE A 87 3.18 -3.87 8.82
C ILE A 87 3.30 -5.23 9.53
N GLY A 88 4.02 -5.28 10.66
CA GLY A 88 4.20 -6.50 11.46
C GLY A 88 5.14 -7.54 10.87
N ALA A 89 5.97 -7.17 9.88
CA ALA A 89 6.95 -8.06 9.26
C ALA A 89 8.33 -7.97 9.95
N GLY A 90 9.12 -9.02 9.82
CA GLY A 90 10.50 -9.12 10.29
C GLY A 90 11.55 -8.60 9.30
N PRO A 91 12.83 -8.52 9.73
CA PRO A 91 13.94 -8.17 8.85
C PRO A 91 14.08 -9.14 7.68
N GLY A 92 14.27 -8.62 6.46
CA GLY A 92 14.43 -9.39 5.24
C GLY A 92 13.12 -9.92 4.63
N GLU A 93 11.96 -9.62 5.21
CA GLU A 93 10.65 -10.09 4.72
C GLU A 93 9.96 -9.11 3.74
N VAL A 94 10.46 -7.88 3.63
CA VAL A 94 9.86 -6.81 2.82
C VAL A 94 10.86 -6.25 1.83
N VAL A 95 10.40 -5.92 0.63
CA VAL A 95 11.18 -5.21 -0.40
C VAL A 95 10.34 -4.09 -1.01
N VAL A 96 10.93 -2.91 -1.17
CA VAL A 96 10.28 -1.78 -1.89
C VAL A 96 10.64 -1.86 -3.37
N CYS A 97 9.70 -2.24 -4.22
CA CYS A 97 9.91 -2.38 -5.65
C CYS A 97 8.66 -2.07 -6.47
N ASP A 98 8.86 -1.73 -7.75
CA ASP A 98 7.81 -1.59 -8.77
C ASP A 98 6.59 -0.74 -8.33
N SER A 99 5.38 -1.15 -8.72
CA SER A 99 4.11 -0.56 -8.31
C SER A 99 3.24 -1.59 -7.60
N THR A 100 2.22 -1.12 -6.87
CA THR A 100 1.22 -1.99 -6.20
C THR A 100 0.64 -3.02 -7.17
N THR A 101 0.21 -2.59 -8.35
CA THR A 101 -0.36 -3.43 -9.41
C THR A 101 0.59 -4.55 -9.86
N ILE A 102 1.87 -4.23 -10.08
CA ILE A 102 2.88 -5.21 -10.51
C ILE A 102 3.19 -6.20 -9.38
N ASN A 103 3.26 -5.73 -8.14
CA ASN A 103 3.54 -6.60 -7.00
C ASN A 103 2.35 -7.51 -6.66
N GLN A 104 1.12 -7.03 -6.82
CA GLN A 104 -0.07 -7.87 -6.74
C GLN A 104 -0.04 -8.98 -7.80
N PHE A 105 0.25 -8.65 -9.06
CA PHE A 105 0.39 -9.65 -10.11
C PHE A 105 1.41 -10.73 -9.73
N LYS A 106 2.60 -10.33 -9.26
CA LYS A 106 3.65 -11.28 -8.82
C LYS A 106 3.17 -12.19 -7.69
N ALA A 107 2.54 -11.61 -6.66
CA ALA A 107 2.06 -12.34 -5.50
C ALA A 107 0.96 -13.35 -5.89
N VAL A 108 -0.05 -12.90 -6.63
CA VAL A 108 -1.14 -13.76 -7.12
C VAL A 108 -0.61 -14.84 -8.06
N ALA A 109 0.28 -14.49 -9.00
CA ALA A 109 0.89 -15.46 -9.90
C ALA A 109 1.68 -16.54 -9.14
N HIS A 110 2.42 -16.16 -8.11
CA HIS A 110 3.12 -17.10 -7.24
C HIS A 110 2.15 -18.00 -6.47
N CYS A 111 1.11 -17.44 -5.84
CA CYS A 111 0.08 -18.22 -5.14
C CYS A 111 -0.60 -19.24 -6.07
N LEU A 112 -0.91 -18.86 -7.31
CA LEU A 112 -1.48 -19.77 -8.31
C LEU A 112 -0.49 -20.84 -8.77
N ALA A 113 0.80 -20.51 -8.83
CA ALA A 113 1.86 -21.44 -9.17
C ALA A 113 2.09 -22.49 -8.08
N ILE A 114 1.90 -22.18 -6.80
CA ILE A 114 2.01 -23.19 -5.72
C ILE A 114 0.68 -23.95 -5.49
N ASN A 115 -0.46 -23.38 -5.90
CA ASN A 115 -1.79 -23.99 -5.77
C ASN A 115 -2.31 -24.61 -7.08
N HIS A 116 -1.63 -25.63 -7.62
CA HIS A 116 -1.98 -26.22 -8.92
C HIS A 116 -3.37 -26.87 -9.00
N ARG A 117 -3.95 -27.28 -7.87
CA ARG A 117 -5.25 -27.97 -7.81
C ARG A 117 -6.44 -27.01 -7.68
N ARG A 118 -6.17 -25.75 -7.32
CA ARG A 118 -7.18 -24.73 -7.06
C ARG A 118 -7.20 -23.73 -8.21
N ALA A 119 -8.37 -23.18 -8.51
CA ALA A 119 -8.59 -22.43 -9.75
C ALA A 119 -9.32 -21.10 -9.54
N VAL A 120 -9.84 -20.84 -8.33
CA VAL A 120 -10.64 -19.65 -8.06
C VAL A 120 -9.79 -18.59 -7.37
N ILE A 121 -9.81 -17.38 -7.93
CA ILE A 121 -9.34 -16.16 -7.28
C ILE A 121 -10.57 -15.50 -6.65
N LEU A 122 -10.51 -15.19 -5.35
CA LEU A 122 -11.56 -14.45 -4.66
C LEU A 122 -11.16 -12.97 -4.55
N SER A 123 -12.08 -12.04 -4.83
CA SER A 123 -11.86 -10.59 -4.68
C SER A 123 -13.14 -9.89 -4.24
N GLN A 124 -13.01 -8.68 -3.69
CA GLN A 124 -14.16 -7.81 -3.43
C GLN A 124 -14.78 -7.27 -4.72
N ASN A 125 -16.11 -7.19 -4.73
CA ASN A 125 -16.86 -6.44 -5.73
C ASN A 125 -16.61 -4.94 -5.53
N GLY A 126 -16.21 -4.24 -6.60
CA GLY A 126 -15.82 -2.84 -6.50
C GLY A 126 -14.50 -2.59 -5.76
N ASN A 127 -13.64 -3.60 -5.62
CA ASN A 127 -12.24 -3.39 -5.25
C ASN A 127 -11.58 -2.37 -6.19
N PHE A 128 -10.42 -1.84 -5.82
CA PHE A 128 -9.75 -0.80 -6.58
C PHE A 128 -9.57 -1.23 -8.06
N PRO A 129 -9.86 -0.37 -9.05
CA PRO A 129 -10.00 -0.82 -10.44
C PRO A 129 -8.78 -1.58 -10.99
N THR A 130 -7.56 -1.15 -10.68
CA THR A 130 -6.37 -1.82 -11.21
C THR A 130 -6.19 -3.24 -10.67
N ASP A 131 -6.67 -3.50 -9.46
CA ASP A 131 -6.62 -4.82 -8.85
C ASP A 131 -7.50 -5.78 -9.64
N ILE A 132 -8.72 -5.38 -9.92
CA ILE A 132 -9.66 -6.18 -10.71
C ILE A 132 -9.17 -6.38 -12.13
N HIS A 133 -8.65 -5.33 -12.80
CA HIS A 133 -8.16 -5.45 -14.17
C HIS A 133 -7.01 -6.45 -14.30
N VAL A 134 -6.08 -6.47 -13.34
CA VAL A 134 -4.97 -7.45 -13.33
C VAL A 134 -5.52 -8.86 -13.16
N LEU A 135 -6.41 -9.08 -12.20
CA LEU A 135 -7.00 -10.40 -11.94
C LEU A 135 -7.80 -10.91 -13.16
N GLN A 136 -8.56 -10.03 -13.81
CA GLN A 136 -9.27 -10.33 -15.05
C GLN A 136 -8.32 -10.70 -16.17
N GLY A 137 -7.26 -9.93 -16.39
CA GLY A 137 -6.24 -10.25 -17.41
C GLY A 137 -5.54 -11.59 -17.15
N MET A 138 -5.30 -11.95 -15.89
CA MET A 138 -4.77 -13.26 -15.51
C MET A 138 -5.76 -14.40 -15.82
N VAL A 139 -7.06 -14.20 -15.55
CA VAL A 139 -8.11 -15.17 -15.86
C VAL A 139 -8.25 -15.36 -17.37
N GLU A 140 -8.33 -14.28 -18.14
CA GLU A 140 -8.42 -14.32 -19.60
C GLU A 140 -7.21 -15.03 -20.22
N GLY A 141 -5.99 -14.72 -19.73
CA GLY A 141 -4.75 -15.36 -20.18
C GLY A 141 -4.57 -16.82 -19.75
N SER A 142 -5.47 -17.35 -18.90
CA SER A 142 -5.33 -18.70 -18.33
C SER A 142 -5.90 -19.83 -19.20
N ALA A 143 -6.44 -19.52 -20.38
CA ALA A 143 -7.15 -20.48 -21.24
C ALA A 143 -8.28 -21.22 -20.50
N ALA A 144 -9.12 -20.47 -19.79
CA ALA A 144 -10.24 -20.94 -18.97
C ALA A 144 -9.86 -21.85 -17.77
N ARG A 145 -8.58 -21.90 -17.38
CA ARG A 145 -8.13 -22.63 -16.19
C ARG A 145 -8.53 -21.93 -14.89
N LEU A 146 -8.53 -20.60 -14.88
CA LEU A 146 -8.83 -19.79 -13.70
C LEU A 146 -10.21 -19.16 -13.80
N SER A 147 -10.78 -18.83 -12.65
CA SER A 147 -11.99 -18.00 -12.54
C SER A 147 -11.85 -16.96 -11.43
N LEU A 148 -12.57 -15.85 -11.57
CA LEU A 148 -12.65 -14.78 -10.58
C LEU A 148 -14.04 -14.83 -9.94
N ARG A 149 -14.08 -14.93 -8.60
CA ARG A 149 -15.30 -14.87 -7.80
C ARG A 149 -15.30 -13.57 -7.01
N PHE A 150 -16.42 -12.87 -7.04
CA PHE A 150 -16.62 -11.64 -6.28
C PHE A 150 -17.45 -11.88 -5.02
N ILE A 151 -17.13 -11.12 -3.97
CA ILE A 151 -17.86 -11.05 -2.70
C ILE A 151 -18.06 -9.59 -2.32
N ASP A 152 -19.09 -9.28 -1.54
CA ASP A 152 -19.44 -7.91 -1.13
C ASP A 152 -19.12 -7.66 0.36
N THR A 153 -19.05 -8.71 1.18
CA THR A 153 -18.86 -8.59 2.65
C THR A 153 -17.78 -9.52 3.19
N GLU A 154 -17.28 -9.20 4.38
CA GLU A 154 -16.31 -10.04 5.10
C GLU A 154 -16.88 -11.43 5.43
N ASP A 155 -18.13 -11.51 5.85
CA ASP A 155 -18.84 -12.79 6.11
C ASP A 155 -18.93 -13.65 4.85
N GLU A 156 -19.18 -13.04 3.68
CA GLU A 156 -19.17 -13.75 2.41
C GLU A 156 -17.76 -14.24 2.04
N ALA A 157 -16.72 -13.46 2.34
CA ALA A 157 -15.35 -13.90 2.12
C ALA A 157 -15.01 -15.14 2.94
N LEU A 158 -15.38 -15.16 4.23
CA LEU A 158 -15.21 -16.30 5.12
C LEU A 158 -16.02 -17.52 4.66
N ALA A 159 -17.29 -17.31 4.28
CA ALA A 159 -18.16 -18.38 3.79
C ALA A 159 -17.71 -18.96 2.43
N ALA A 160 -17.04 -18.16 1.60
CA ALA A 160 -16.52 -18.59 0.30
C ALA A 160 -15.22 -19.40 0.38
N MET A 161 -14.55 -19.46 1.54
CA MET A 161 -13.32 -20.23 1.72
C MET A 161 -13.61 -21.74 1.63
N ASP A 162 -13.19 -22.34 0.52
CA ASP A 162 -13.30 -23.77 0.26
C ASP A 162 -12.04 -24.30 -0.44
N GLU A 163 -12.02 -25.60 -0.77
CA GLU A 163 -10.90 -26.26 -1.44
C GLU A 163 -10.68 -25.82 -2.89
N THR A 164 -11.52 -24.92 -3.44
CA THR A 164 -11.41 -24.38 -4.80
C THR A 164 -10.68 -23.03 -4.84
N ILE A 165 -10.63 -22.30 -3.72
CA ILE A 165 -9.99 -20.98 -3.61
C ILE A 165 -8.47 -21.12 -3.58
N ALA A 166 -7.82 -20.66 -4.65
CA ALA A 166 -6.36 -20.63 -4.75
C ALA A 166 -5.75 -19.43 -4.01
N VAL A 167 -6.42 -18.29 -4.03
CA VAL A 167 -5.96 -17.04 -3.42
C VAL A 167 -7.14 -16.10 -3.19
N ALA A 168 -7.15 -15.42 -2.04
CA ALA A 168 -8.02 -14.29 -1.77
C ALA A 168 -7.21 -13.00 -1.93
N ALA A 169 -7.57 -12.18 -2.92
CA ALA A 169 -6.97 -10.89 -3.22
C ALA A 169 -7.93 -9.79 -2.77
N LEU A 170 -7.83 -9.40 -1.50
CA LEU A 170 -8.75 -8.49 -0.82
C LEU A 170 -8.01 -7.21 -0.40
N SER A 171 -8.71 -6.07 -0.45
CA SER A 171 -8.26 -4.82 0.15
C SER A 171 -8.66 -4.76 1.62
N HIS A 172 -7.69 -4.45 2.49
CA HIS A 172 -7.92 -4.28 3.93
C HIS A 172 -8.82 -3.09 4.24
N VAL A 173 -8.70 -2.00 3.45
CA VAL A 173 -9.54 -0.80 3.57
C VAL A 173 -10.11 -0.47 2.19
N ASP A 174 -11.42 -0.34 2.08
CA ASP A 174 -12.07 0.08 0.83
C ASP A 174 -11.77 1.57 0.56
N TYR A 175 -11.28 1.86 -0.65
CA TYR A 175 -10.83 3.20 -1.02
C TYR A 175 -11.95 4.25 -1.14
N ARG A 176 -13.23 3.81 -1.21
CA ARG A 176 -14.42 4.64 -1.40
C ARG A 176 -15.12 4.90 -0.07
N SER A 177 -15.39 3.82 0.68
CA SER A 177 -16.15 3.89 1.94
C SER A 177 -15.25 4.14 3.16
N GLY A 178 -13.96 3.77 3.08
CA GLY A 178 -13.06 3.75 4.23
C GLY A 178 -13.35 2.61 5.22
N GLU A 179 -14.23 1.68 4.86
CA GLU A 179 -14.50 0.48 5.65
C GLU A 179 -13.25 -0.39 5.73
N ARG A 180 -12.94 -0.88 6.94
CA ARG A 180 -11.80 -1.73 7.22
C ARG A 180 -12.28 -3.11 7.65
N TRP A 181 -11.83 -4.15 6.97
CA TRP A 181 -12.14 -5.54 7.31
C TRP A 181 -11.17 -6.07 8.37
N ASP A 182 -11.60 -7.02 9.20
CA ASP A 182 -10.75 -7.65 10.22
C ASP A 182 -10.12 -8.95 9.66
N MET A 183 -9.09 -8.76 8.82
CA MET A 183 -8.41 -9.85 8.09
C MET A 183 -7.27 -10.51 8.87
#